data_AF-A0A7V8NNZ4-F1
#
_entry.id   AF-A0A7V8NNZ4-F1
#
_cell.length_a   1.000
_cell.length_b   1.000
_cell.length_c   1.000
_cell.angle_alpha   90.00
_cell.angle_beta   90.00
_cell.angle_gamma   90.00
#
_symmetry.space_group_name_H-M   'P 1'
#
loop_
_entity.id
_entity.type
_entity.pdbx_description
1 polymer ?
#
loop_
_entity_poly.entity_id
_entity_poly.type
_entity_poly.pdbx_seq_one_letter_code
_entity_poly.pdbx_strand_id
1 'polypeptide(L)'
;MRDTKMKKVISNTHLLLALMLAATLFLAPATFAATPGISGPIFNLTAQDAYLNQPDGEAVYSWGYGCATAPPASAFLPQINGAPMPGAACPTMQVPGPTLIVTEGTQVTI
;
A
#
# COMPACT_ATOMS: atom_id res chain seq x y z
N MET A 1 -43.52 -28.77 27.79
CA MET A 1 -43.63 -28.11 26.45
C MET A 1 -42.86 -26.78 26.34
N ARG A 2 -42.43 -26.14 27.44
CA ARG A 2 -41.66 -24.87 27.42
C ARG A 2 -40.15 -25.05 27.14
N ASP A 3 -39.54 -26.12 27.62
CA ASP A 3 -38.08 -26.36 27.50
C ASP A 3 -37.60 -26.57 26.05
N THR A 4 -38.42 -27.19 25.22
CA THR A 4 -38.09 -27.45 23.81
C THR A 4 -38.05 -26.17 22.98
N LYS A 5 -38.85 -25.16 23.33
CA LYS A 5 -38.82 -23.84 22.68
C LYS A 5 -37.56 -23.05 23.03
N MET A 6 -37.11 -23.07 24.29
CA MET A 6 -35.89 -22.37 24.72
C MET A 6 -34.63 -22.95 24.06
N LYS A 7 -34.50 -24.29 23.97
CA LYS A 7 -33.37 -24.94 23.27
C LYS A 7 -33.30 -24.56 21.79
N LYS A 8 -34.46 -24.45 21.11
CA LYS A 8 -34.52 -24.06 19.69
C LYS A 8 -34.13 -22.60 19.46
N VAL A 9 -34.53 -21.70 20.37
CA VAL A 9 -34.16 -20.28 20.29
C VAL A 9 -32.65 -20.12 20.48
N ILE A 10 -32.08 -20.75 21.52
CA ILE A 10 -30.63 -20.72 21.79
C ILE A 10 -29.85 -21.28 20.59
N SER A 11 -30.28 -22.41 20.02
CA SER A 11 -29.66 -23.02 18.83
C SER A 11 -29.70 -22.11 17.59
N ASN A 12 -30.81 -21.42 17.33
CA ASN A 12 -30.93 -20.52 16.18
C ASN A 12 -30.07 -19.25 16.37
N THR A 13 -29.95 -18.74 17.59
CA THR A 13 -29.09 -17.59 17.88
C THR A 13 -27.62 -17.94 17.67
N HIS A 14 -27.15 -19.10 18.12
CA HIS A 14 -25.78 -19.56 17.85
C HIS A 14 -25.50 -19.76 16.36
N LEU A 15 -26.47 -20.30 15.61
CA LEU A 15 -26.33 -20.47 14.17
C LEU A 15 -26.23 -19.12 13.44
N LEU A 16 -27.01 -18.12 13.85
CA LEU A 16 -26.94 -16.77 13.30
C LEU A 16 -25.60 -16.08 13.60
N LEU A 17 -25.08 -16.22 14.83
CA LEU A 17 -23.76 -15.68 15.17
C LEU A 17 -22.64 -16.37 14.38
N ALA A 18 -22.70 -17.69 14.21
CA ALA A 18 -21.73 -18.42 13.40
C ALA A 18 -21.76 -17.98 11.94
N LEU A 19 -22.95 -17.74 11.38
CA LEU A 19 -23.12 -17.27 10.01
C LEU A 19 -22.56 -15.84 9.83
N MET A 20 -22.80 -14.95 10.80
CA MET A 20 -22.24 -13.59 10.76
C MET A 20 -20.72 -13.60 10.87
N LEU A 21 -20.14 -14.42 11.75
CA LEU A 21 -18.68 -14.54 11.89
C LEU A 21 -18.03 -15.14 10.62
N ALA A 22 -18.68 -16.12 9.98
CA ALA A 22 -18.22 -16.65 8.71
C ALA A 22 -18.27 -15.59 7.61
N ALA A 23 -19.37 -14.84 7.52
CA ALA A 23 -19.52 -13.77 6.54
C ALA A 23 -18.43 -12.70 6.71
N THR A 24 -18.13 -12.26 7.94
CA THR A 24 -17.06 -11.28 8.17
C THR A 24 -15.67 -11.80 7.82
N LEU A 25 -15.38 -13.09 8.03
CA LEU A 25 -14.12 -13.70 7.58
C LEU A 25 -13.99 -13.76 6.06
N PHE A 26 -15.07 -14.08 5.34
CA PHE A 26 -15.06 -14.15 3.87
C PHE A 26 -14.97 -12.78 3.19
N LEU A 27 -15.34 -11.72 3.89
CA LEU A 27 -15.28 -10.33 3.41
C LEU A 27 -13.99 -9.61 3.82
N ALA A 28 -13.06 -10.28 4.51
CA ALA A 28 -11.79 -9.68 4.89
C ALA A 28 -10.95 -9.41 3.63
N PRO A 29 -10.56 -8.14 3.35
CA PRO A 29 -9.68 -7.85 2.22
C PRO A 29 -8.32 -8.51 2.44
N ALA A 30 -7.78 -9.13 1.39
CA ALA A 30 -6.38 -9.57 1.39
C ALA A 30 -5.48 -8.34 1.53
N THR A 31 -4.84 -8.19 2.69
CA THR A 31 -3.86 -7.13 2.91
C THR A 31 -2.50 -7.65 2.47
N PHE A 32 -2.06 -7.22 1.29
CA PHE A 32 -0.67 -7.40 0.89
C PHE A 32 0.14 -6.26 1.50
N ALA A 33 1.24 -6.58 2.17
CA ALA A 33 2.25 -5.60 2.53
C ALA A 33 2.95 -5.12 1.26
N ALA A 34 2.29 -4.27 0.47
CA ALA A 34 2.91 -3.59 -0.64
C ALA A 34 3.75 -2.45 -0.08
N THR A 35 5.06 -2.49 -0.34
CA THR A 35 5.95 -1.37 -0.03
C THR A 35 5.48 -0.14 -0.81
N PRO A 36 5.41 1.05 -0.18
CA PRO A 36 5.16 2.29 -0.90
C PRO A 36 6.11 2.44 -2.09
N GLY A 37 5.57 2.73 -3.26
CA GLY A 37 6.38 2.80 -4.48
C GLY A 37 5.57 3.20 -5.70
N ILE A 38 6.27 3.24 -6.84
CA ILE A 38 5.69 3.56 -8.15
C ILE A 38 5.72 2.29 -9.01
N SER A 39 4.59 1.95 -9.60
CA SER A 39 4.44 0.79 -10.48
C SER A 39 4.39 1.20 -11.94
N GLY A 40 5.03 0.40 -12.78
CA GLY A 40 4.96 0.59 -14.23
C GLY A 40 6.10 -0.12 -14.95
N PRO A 41 6.07 -0.11 -16.29
CA PRO A 41 7.20 -0.57 -17.09
C PRO A 41 8.16 0.57 -17.47
N ILE A 42 7.78 1.85 -17.29
CA ILE A 42 8.58 3.02 -17.67
C ILE A 42 8.72 3.92 -16.45
N PHE A 43 9.95 4.26 -16.10
CA PHE A 43 10.28 5.11 -14.94
C PHE A 43 11.19 6.26 -15.35
N ASN A 44 10.62 7.45 -15.56
CA ASN A 44 11.41 8.63 -15.89
C ASN A 44 12.06 9.20 -14.62
N LEU A 45 13.32 8.83 -14.37
CA LEU A 45 14.07 9.26 -13.19
C LEU A 45 14.98 10.45 -13.51
N THR A 46 15.23 11.28 -12.51
CA THR A 46 16.25 12.35 -12.57
C THR A 46 17.22 12.19 -11.42
N ALA A 47 18.50 12.40 -11.70
CA ALA A 47 19.54 12.47 -10.69
C ALA A 47 19.69 13.92 -10.22
N GLN A 48 19.68 14.14 -8.92
CA GLN A 48 19.83 15.46 -8.31
C GLN A 48 20.70 15.38 -7.07
N ASP A 49 21.41 16.47 -6.77
CA ASP A 49 22.13 16.64 -5.52
C ASP A 49 21.27 17.35 -4.46
N ALA A 50 21.56 17.07 -3.19
CA ALA A 50 20.98 17.77 -2.04
C ALA A 50 21.87 17.62 -0.81
N TYR A 51 21.77 18.57 0.11
CA TYR A 51 22.30 18.41 1.45
C TYR A 51 21.25 17.74 2.34
N LEU A 52 21.59 16.59 2.93
CA LEU A 52 20.71 15.84 3.82
C LEU A 52 21.07 16.12 5.27
N ASN A 53 20.12 16.69 6.01
CA ASN A 53 20.27 16.93 7.44
C ASN A 53 20.31 15.60 8.19
N GLN A 54 21.36 15.44 9.00
CA GLN A 54 21.59 14.28 9.85
C GLN A 54 21.04 14.55 11.26
N PRO A 55 20.71 13.49 12.03
CA PRO A 55 20.15 13.64 13.38
C PRO A 55 21.12 14.28 14.38
N ASP A 56 22.42 14.35 14.06
CA ASP A 56 23.46 15.03 14.83
C ASP A 56 23.56 16.54 14.54
N GLY A 57 22.75 17.06 13.61
CA GLY A 57 22.73 18.47 13.23
C GLY A 57 23.65 18.84 12.07
N GLU A 58 24.44 17.89 11.56
CA GLU A 58 25.28 18.11 10.38
C GLU A 58 24.47 17.95 9.08
N ALA A 59 24.98 18.52 7.99
CA ALA A 59 24.39 18.38 6.67
C ALA A 59 25.37 17.67 5.72
N VAL A 60 24.93 16.56 5.13
CA VAL A 60 25.77 15.72 4.25
C VAL A 60 25.41 15.99 2.80
N TYR A 61 26.38 16.48 2.01
CA TYR A 61 26.22 16.57 0.55
C TYR A 61 26.01 15.18 -0.04
N SER A 62 24.88 15.00 -0.70
CA SER A 62 24.41 13.71 -1.19
C SER A 62 23.84 13.86 -2.60
N TRP A 63 23.75 12.74 -3.30
CA TRP A 63 23.09 12.64 -4.59
C TRP A 63 22.10 11.48 -4.55
N GLY A 64 21.01 11.62 -5.27
CA GLY A 64 19.94 10.63 -5.28
C GLY A 64 19.11 10.72 -6.55
N TYR A 65 18.21 9.75 -6.69
CA TYR A 65 17.26 9.70 -7.80
C TYR A 65 15.87 10.04 -7.29
N GLY A 66 15.16 10.87 -8.06
CA GLY A 66 13.75 11.12 -7.90
C GLY A 66 13.02 10.99 -9.22
N CYS A 67 11.74 11.35 -9.26
CA CYS A 67 10.98 11.34 -10.50
C CYS A 67 11.24 12.62 -11.31
N ALA A 68 11.65 12.46 -12.57
CA ALA A 68 11.77 13.58 -13.51
C ALA A 68 10.40 14.20 -13.83
N THR A 69 9.35 13.37 -13.82
CA THR A 69 7.96 13.80 -13.97
C THR A 69 7.11 13.01 -12.98
N ALA A 70 6.18 13.69 -12.31
CA ALA A 70 5.29 13.04 -11.36
C ALA A 70 4.52 11.89 -12.03
N PRO A 71 4.61 10.65 -11.51
CA PRO A 71 3.82 9.53 -12.00
C PRO A 71 2.32 9.79 -11.88
N PRO A 72 1.47 9.15 -12.71
CA PRO A 72 0.03 9.24 -12.54
C PRO A 72 -0.38 8.67 -11.18
N ALA A 73 -1.47 9.20 -10.61
CA ALA A 73 -1.95 8.79 -9.28
C ALA A 73 -2.20 7.27 -9.15
N SER A 74 -2.56 6.61 -10.26
CA SER A 74 -2.77 5.15 -10.33
C SER A 74 -1.47 4.33 -10.26
N ALA A 75 -0.31 4.94 -10.53
CA ALA A 75 0.98 4.26 -10.44
C ALA A 75 1.51 4.17 -9.02
N PHE A 76 1.01 4.97 -8.08
CA PHE A 76 1.44 4.88 -6.68
C PHE A 76 0.74 3.71 -5.99
N LEU A 77 1.53 2.81 -5.40
CA LEU A 77 1.04 1.70 -4.62
C LEU A 77 1.47 1.82 -3.16
N PRO A 78 0.71 1.20 -2.23
CA PRO A 78 -0.65 0.70 -2.40
C PRO A 78 -1.69 1.80 -2.65
N GLN A 79 -2.83 1.40 -3.23
CA GLN A 79 -4.01 2.25 -3.45
C GLN A 79 -5.07 1.96 -2.39
N ILE A 80 -5.77 2.99 -1.91
CA ILE A 80 -6.95 2.90 -1.05
C ILE A 80 -8.15 3.36 -1.87
N ASN A 81 -9.10 2.46 -2.14
CA ASN A 81 -10.31 2.76 -2.94
C ASN A 81 -10.02 3.41 -4.32
N GLY A 82 -8.94 2.99 -4.99
CA GLY A 82 -8.52 3.53 -6.29
C GLY A 82 -7.83 4.90 -6.25
N ALA A 83 -7.51 5.40 -5.05
CA ALA A 83 -6.69 6.58 -4.85
C ALA A 83 -5.35 6.18 -4.19
N PRO A 84 -4.27 6.93 -4.42
CA PRO A 84 -3.01 6.68 -3.74
C PRO A 84 -3.12 6.96 -2.24
N MET A 85 -2.23 6.37 -1.44
CA MET A 85 -2.17 6.70 -0.01
C MET A 85 -1.94 8.20 0.21
N PRO A 86 -2.50 8.78 1.29
CA PRO A 86 -2.22 10.16 1.66
C PRO A 86 -0.71 10.43 1.74
N GLY A 87 -0.25 11.50 1.08
CA GLY A 87 1.17 11.85 1.04
C GLY A 87 2.00 11.07 0.02
N ALA A 88 1.40 10.21 -0.81
CA ALA A 88 2.08 9.60 -1.93
C ALA A 88 2.60 10.67 -2.89
N ALA A 89 3.93 10.75 -3.01
CA ALA A 89 4.62 11.66 -3.88
C ALA A 89 5.89 11.01 -4.39
N CYS A 90 6.41 11.52 -5.50
CA CYS A 90 7.74 11.20 -5.98
C CYS A 90 8.47 12.53 -6.23
N PRO A 91 9.21 13.04 -5.25
CA PRO A 91 9.98 14.27 -5.42
C PRO A 91 11.09 14.06 -6.46
N THR A 92 11.67 15.17 -6.93
CA THR A 92 12.79 15.14 -7.88
C THR A 92 14.11 14.71 -7.23
N MET A 93 14.21 14.79 -5.90
CA MET A 93 15.34 14.33 -5.11
C MET A 93 14.87 13.62 -3.84
N GLN A 94 15.29 12.37 -3.66
CA GLN A 94 15.12 11.59 -2.44
C GLN A 94 16.26 10.57 -2.24
N VAL A 95 16.54 10.25 -0.98
CA VAL A 95 17.47 9.20 -0.57
C VAL A 95 16.80 8.38 0.54
N PRO A 96 16.54 7.07 0.35
CA PRO A 96 16.77 6.30 -0.89
C PRO A 96 15.91 6.78 -2.07
N GLY A 97 16.30 6.39 -3.29
CA GLY A 97 15.53 6.65 -4.51
C GLY A 97 14.15 5.96 -4.52
N PRO A 98 13.29 6.23 -5.52
CA PRO A 98 11.94 5.67 -5.55
C PRO A 98 11.97 4.15 -5.64
N THR A 99 11.12 3.49 -4.84
CA THR A 99 10.85 2.06 -4.99
C THR A 99 10.13 1.83 -6.31
N LEU A 100 10.75 1.07 -7.22
CA LEU A 100 10.16 0.70 -8.51
C LEU A 100 9.49 -0.67 -8.38
N ILE A 101 8.22 -0.75 -8.73
CA ILE A 101 7.42 -1.98 -8.66
C ILE A 101 7.13 -2.45 -10.09
N VAL A 102 7.62 -3.63 -10.42
CA VAL A 102 7.50 -4.22 -11.76
C VAL A 102 6.86 -5.59 -11.69
N THR A 103 6.21 -5.98 -12.78
CA THR A 103 5.66 -7.33 -12.94
C THR A 103 6.69 -8.22 -13.63
N GLU A 104 6.87 -9.44 -13.12
CA GLU A 104 7.76 -10.44 -13.71
C GLU A 104 7.49 -10.63 -15.22
N GLY A 105 8.56 -10.79 -16.00
CA GLY A 105 8.49 -10.97 -17.46
C GLY A 105 8.20 -9.68 -18.25
N THR A 106 8.04 -8.54 -17.59
CA THR A 106 7.83 -7.24 -18.26
C THR A 106 9.17 -6.59 -18.62
N GLN A 107 9.30 -6.05 -19.84
CA GLN A 107 10.44 -5.20 -20.18
C GLN A 107 10.33 -3.86 -19.45
N VAL A 108 11.44 -3.43 -18.84
CA VAL A 108 11.53 -2.19 -18.06
C VAL A 108 12.38 -1.17 -18.80
N THR A 109 11.90 0.07 -18.86
CA THR A 109 12.62 1.24 -19.36
C THR A 109 12.84 2.23 -18.22
N ILE A 110 14.08 2.68 -18.05
CA ILE A 110 14.50 3.70 -17.08
C ILE A 110 15.03 4.91 -17.85
#